data_AF-A0A060W813-F1
#
_entry.id   AF-A0A060W813-F1
#
_cell.length_a   1.000
_cell.length_b   1.000
_cell.length_c   1.000
_cell.angle_alpha   90.00
_cell.angle_beta   90.00
_cell.angle_gamma   90.00
#
_symmetry.space_group_name_H-M   'P 1'
#
loop_
_entity.id
_entity.type
_entity.pdbx_description
1 polymer ?
#
loop_
_entity_poly.entity_id
_entity_poly.type
_entity_poly.pdbx_seq_one_letter_code
_entity_poly.pdbx_strand_id
1 'polypeptide(L)'
;MWLFLFLTLVSVCCKAEVCPCEIQELCQQIRDEKDFEVFVFDVGKKAWKSYDWGKVTTVAAFGKYDAELMCHAHSKGARLVLKDYQKDNDPPPPLQAV
;
A
#
# COMPACT_ATOMS: atom_id res chain seq x y z
N MET A 1 1.16 46.07 0.26
CA MET A 1 2.08 45.20 1.03
C MET A 1 1.35 44.45 2.15
N TRP A 2 0.18 43.88 1.86
CA TRP A 2 -0.61 43.07 2.81
C TRP A 2 -1.25 41.84 2.14
N LEU A 3 -1.42 41.87 0.82
CA LEU A 3 -1.83 40.71 0.00
C LEU A 3 -0.81 39.55 -0.02
N PHE A 4 0.48 39.82 0.11
CA PHE A 4 1.51 38.77 0.16
C PHE A 4 1.55 38.01 1.49
N LEU A 5 1.02 38.60 2.58
CA LEU A 5 1.04 38.00 3.90
C LEU A 5 -0.07 36.95 4.10
N PHE A 6 -1.14 37.04 3.31
CA PHE A 6 -2.22 36.04 3.28
C PHE A 6 -1.89 34.85 2.37
N LEU A 7 -1.06 35.03 1.34
CA LEU A 7 -0.71 33.94 0.41
C LEU A 7 0.24 32.90 1.03
N THR A 8 1.04 33.28 2.02
CA THR A 8 2.01 32.37 2.68
C THR A 8 1.37 31.48 3.74
N LEU A 9 0.17 31.79 4.24
CA LEU A 9 -0.51 30.99 5.26
C LEU A 9 -1.21 29.73 4.73
N VAL A 10 -1.35 29.57 3.40
CA VAL A 10 -2.12 28.48 2.79
C VAL A 10 -1.24 27.27 2.41
N SER A 11 0.09 27.36 2.53
CA SER A 11 0.97 26.52 1.69
C SER A 11 1.73 25.36 2.33
N VAL A 12 1.55 24.96 3.61
CA VAL A 12 2.21 23.73 4.10
C VAL A 12 1.34 23.00 5.14
N CYS A 13 0.36 22.24 4.66
CA CYS A 13 -0.33 21.20 5.44
C CYS A 13 -0.70 20.02 4.53
N CYS A 14 0.30 19.30 4.02
CA CYS A 14 0.14 17.96 3.46
C CYS A 14 1.24 17.07 4.03
N LYS A 15 1.03 15.84 4.49
CA LYS A 15 -0.05 15.08 5.13
C LYS A 15 0.67 13.79 5.57
N ALA A 16 0.19 13.13 6.63
CA ALA A 16 0.86 11.99 7.26
C ALA A 16 1.45 10.97 6.26
N GLU A 17 2.71 10.57 6.47
CA GLU A 17 3.38 9.47 5.76
C GLU A 17 2.66 8.14 6.10
N VAL A 18 1.61 7.81 5.35
CA VAL A 18 0.86 6.54 5.49
C VAL A 18 1.67 5.36 4.91
N CYS A 19 2.67 5.64 4.07
CA CYS A 19 3.50 4.66 3.40
C CYS A 19 4.97 4.80 3.83
N PRO A 20 5.69 3.71 4.17
CA PRO A 20 7.04 3.80 4.75
C PRO A 20 8.16 3.86 3.69
N CYS A 21 7.84 4.08 2.42
CA CYS A 21 8.81 3.93 1.33
C CYS A 21 9.62 5.19 1.10
N GLU A 22 10.91 5.02 0.80
CA GLU A 22 11.82 6.14 0.53
C GLU A 22 11.41 6.94 -0.71
N ILE A 23 10.92 6.24 -1.74
CA ILE A 23 10.43 6.84 -2.98
C ILE A 23 8.91 6.93 -2.91
N GLN A 24 8.37 8.13 -2.76
CA GLN A 24 6.95 8.35 -2.49
C GLN A 24 6.05 8.04 -3.70
N GLU A 25 6.60 8.13 -4.91
CA GLU A 25 5.90 7.78 -6.14
C GLU A 25 5.51 6.29 -6.17
N LEU A 26 6.28 5.43 -5.49
CA LEU A 26 5.96 4.00 -5.38
C LEU A 26 4.69 3.74 -4.57
N CYS A 27 4.31 4.65 -3.68
CA CYS A 27 3.12 4.53 -2.85
C CYS A 27 1.84 5.00 -3.56
N GLN A 28 1.95 5.49 -4.79
CA GLN A 28 0.78 5.84 -5.58
C GLN A 28 -0.01 4.58 -5.92
N GLN A 29 -1.34 4.71 -5.94
CA GLN A 29 -2.21 3.61 -6.31
C GLN A 29 -1.87 3.13 -7.73
N ILE A 30 -1.58 1.83 -7.87
CA ILE A 30 -1.35 1.19 -9.17
C ILE A 30 -2.66 1.27 -9.97
N ARG A 31 -2.60 1.89 -11.15
CA ARG A 31 -3.75 2.08 -12.06
C ARG A 31 -3.73 1.15 -13.27
N ASP A 32 -2.61 0.49 -13.51
CA ASP A 32 -2.47 -0.43 -14.62
C ASP A 32 -3.44 -1.61 -14.46
N GLU A 33 -4.16 -1.91 -15.53
CA GLU A 33 -4.95 -3.12 -15.67
C GLU A 33 -4.03 -4.24 -16.20
N LYS A 34 -4.17 -5.44 -15.65
CA LYS A 34 -3.41 -6.62 -16.08
C LYS A 34 -4.35 -7.65 -16.70
N ASP A 35 -3.93 -8.26 -17.80
CA ASP A 35 -4.65 -9.38 -18.42
C ASP A 35 -4.71 -10.61 -17.51
N PHE A 36 -3.73 -10.75 -16.60
CA PHE A 36 -3.63 -11.82 -15.62
C PHE A 36 -3.19 -11.28 -14.26
N GLU A 37 -3.86 -11.70 -13.21
CA GLU A 37 -3.57 -11.35 -11.83
C GLU A 37 -3.11 -12.58 -11.03
N VAL A 38 -2.03 -12.44 -10.27
CA VAL A 38 -1.49 -13.48 -9.39
C VAL A 38 -1.47 -12.97 -7.97
N PHE A 39 -2.30 -13.59 -7.13
CA PHE A 39 -2.45 -13.28 -5.72
C PHE A 39 -1.59 -14.19 -4.85
N VAL A 40 -0.77 -13.58 -3.99
CA VAL A 40 -0.01 -14.29 -2.96
C VAL A 40 -0.55 -13.93 -1.58
N PHE A 41 -0.87 -14.95 -0.80
CA PHE A 41 -1.31 -14.80 0.59
C PHE A 41 -0.10 -14.95 1.51
N ASP A 42 0.41 -13.84 2.02
CA ASP A 42 1.59 -13.81 2.89
C ASP A 42 1.16 -13.87 4.36
N VAL A 43 1.62 -14.89 5.08
CA VAL A 43 1.36 -15.08 6.51
C VAL A 43 2.50 -14.54 7.40
N GLY A 44 3.41 -13.76 6.84
CA GLY A 44 4.56 -13.13 7.48
C GLY A 44 5.88 -13.89 7.31
N LYS A 45 6.90 -13.42 8.06
CA LYS A 45 8.32 -13.85 7.98
C LYS A 45 8.99 -13.31 6.71
N LYS A 46 9.88 -14.08 6.09
CA LYS A 46 10.75 -13.65 4.98
C LYS A 46 10.60 -14.48 3.71
N ALA A 47 9.54 -15.29 3.60
CA ALA A 47 9.30 -16.12 2.40
C ALA A 47 9.08 -15.26 1.14
N TRP A 48 8.57 -14.04 1.32
CA TRP A 48 8.39 -13.07 0.26
C TRP A 48 9.67 -12.70 -0.51
N LYS A 49 10.84 -12.86 0.12
CA LYS A 49 12.12 -12.62 -0.55
C LYS A 49 12.40 -13.59 -1.69
N SER A 50 11.75 -14.75 -1.70
CA SER A 50 11.89 -15.78 -2.74
C SER A 50 10.72 -15.86 -3.72
N TYR A 51 9.76 -14.93 -3.66
CA TYR A 51 8.67 -14.90 -4.64
C TYR A 51 9.19 -14.57 -6.04
N ASP A 52 8.52 -15.12 -7.05
CA ASP A 52 8.72 -14.72 -8.44
C ASP A 52 8.04 -13.38 -8.69
N TRP A 53 8.74 -12.29 -8.35
CA TRP A 53 8.26 -10.91 -8.48
C TRP A 53 7.98 -10.49 -9.93
N GLY A 54 8.39 -11.29 -10.93
CA GLY A 54 7.99 -11.06 -12.32
C GLY A 54 6.54 -11.48 -12.61
N LYS A 55 5.90 -12.24 -11.71
CA LYS A 55 4.54 -12.74 -11.86
C LYS A 55 3.56 -12.20 -10.83
N VAL A 56 4.02 -11.95 -9.61
CA VAL A 56 3.15 -11.48 -8.51
C VAL A 56 2.58 -10.11 -8.85
N THR A 57 1.25 -10.00 -8.81
CA THR A 57 0.56 -8.72 -9.03
C THR A 57 0.01 -8.14 -7.74
N THR A 58 -0.40 -9.00 -6.80
CA THR A 58 -0.93 -8.59 -5.50
C THR A 58 -0.47 -9.51 -4.37
N VAL A 59 -0.05 -8.92 -3.26
CA VAL A 59 0.25 -9.61 -2.00
C VAL A 59 -0.82 -9.25 -0.97
N ALA A 60 -1.56 -10.24 -0.50
CA ALA A 60 -2.47 -10.08 0.64
C ALA A 60 -1.74 -10.50 1.91
N ALA A 61 -1.40 -9.53 2.76
CA ALA A 61 -0.61 -9.72 3.97
C ALA A 61 -1.52 -9.95 5.19
N PHE A 62 -1.46 -11.17 5.74
CA PHE A 62 -2.16 -11.60 6.95
C PHE A 62 -1.26 -11.64 8.19
N GLY A 63 0.06 -11.58 7.97
CA GLY A 63 1.08 -11.53 9.02
C GLY A 63 1.14 -10.19 9.75
N LYS A 64 2.19 -10.01 10.57
CA LYS A 64 2.53 -8.69 11.11
C LYS A 64 2.94 -7.76 9.97
N TYR A 65 2.65 -6.47 10.12
CA TYR A 65 3.07 -5.45 9.17
C TYR A 65 4.59 -5.50 8.95
N ASP A 66 5.00 -5.62 7.69
CA ASP A 66 6.40 -5.63 7.26
C ASP A 66 6.58 -4.48 6.25
N ALA A 67 7.23 -3.41 6.70
CA ALA A 67 7.51 -2.23 5.88
C ALA A 67 8.49 -2.52 4.73
N GLU A 68 9.39 -3.50 4.90
CA GLU A 68 10.32 -3.92 3.86
C GLU A 68 9.53 -4.59 2.72
N LEU A 69 8.61 -5.50 3.07
CA LEU A 69 7.71 -6.13 2.12
C LEU A 69 6.83 -5.11 1.38
N MET A 70 6.27 -4.12 2.09
CA MET A 70 5.47 -3.05 1.50
C MET A 70 6.21 -2.34 0.37
N CYS A 71 7.42 -1.86 0.66
CA CYS A 71 8.17 -1.08 -0.32
C CYS A 71 8.78 -1.94 -1.42
N HIS A 72 9.15 -3.19 -1.10
CA HIS A 72 9.60 -4.12 -2.12
C HIS A 72 8.48 -4.44 -3.12
N ALA A 73 7.26 -4.73 -2.65
CA ALA A 73 6.11 -4.98 -3.53
C ALA A 73 5.81 -3.75 -4.42
N HIS A 74 5.79 -2.55 -3.84
CA HIS A 74 5.58 -1.32 -4.60
C HIS A 74 6.67 -1.10 -5.67
N SER A 75 7.95 -1.36 -5.34
CA SER A 75 9.05 -1.26 -6.30
C SER A 75 8.92 -2.21 -7.50
N LYS A 76 8.10 -3.25 -7.38
CA LYS A 76 7.78 -4.22 -8.44
C LYS A 76 6.48 -3.92 -9.17
N GLY A 77 5.78 -2.84 -8.80
CA GLY A 77 4.45 -2.54 -9.32
C GLY A 77 3.39 -3.55 -8.86
N ALA A 78 3.62 -4.22 -7.73
CA ALA A 78 2.67 -5.12 -7.10
C ALA A 78 1.90 -4.41 -5.99
N ARG A 79 0.61 -4.70 -5.87
CA ARG A 79 -0.26 -4.18 -4.81
C ARG A 79 0.03 -4.94 -3.51
N LEU A 80 0.00 -4.27 -2.36
CA LEU A 80 -0.01 -4.93 -1.05
C LEU A 80 -1.27 -4.54 -0.29
N VAL A 81 -2.12 -5.53 -0.01
CA VAL A 81 -3.35 -5.34 0.76
C VAL A 81 -3.16 -5.89 2.18
N LEU A 82 -3.51 -5.07 3.17
CA LEU A 82 -3.42 -5.43 4.59
C LEU A 82 -4.76 -5.95 5.07
N LYS A 83 -4.76 -7.00 5.90
CA LYS A 83 -5.97 -7.35 6.65
C LYS A 83 -6.34 -6.19 7.59
N ASP A 84 -7.60 -5.80 7.60
CA ASP A 84 -8.12 -4.93 8.65
C ASP A 84 -8.47 -5.78 9.89
N TYR A 85 -8.34 -5.21 11.08
CA TYR A 85 -8.83 -5.84 12.29
C TYR A 85 -10.31 -5.51 12.45
N GLN A 86 -11.16 -6.39 11.93
CA GLN A 86 -12.57 -6.44 12.30
C GLN A 86 -12.67 -6.67 13.81
N LYS A 87 -13.33 -5.77 14.56
CA LYS A 87 -13.71 -6.09 15.95
C LYS A 87 -14.80 -7.15 15.92
N ASP A 88 -14.89 -7.96 16.98
CA ASP A 88 -15.79 -9.14 17.09
C ASP A 88 -17.31 -8.87 16.88
N ASN A 89 -17.72 -7.63 16.60
CA ASN A 89 -19.12 -7.25 16.34
C ASN A 89 -19.30 -6.30 15.14
N ASP A 90 -18.24 -5.96 14.40
CA ASP A 90 -18.41 -5.15 13.19
C ASP A 90 -18.92 -6.05 12.05
N PRO A 91 -19.88 -5.59 11.22
CA PRO A 91 -20.32 -6.35 10.06
C PRO A 91 -19.15 -6.54 9.10
N PRO A 92 -18.95 -7.74 8.50
CA PRO A 92 -17.84 -7.98 7.60
C PRO A 92 -17.77 -6.87 6.54
N PRO A 93 -16.58 -6.28 6.24
CA PRO A 93 -16.49 -5.36 5.13
C PRO A 93 -17.05 -6.11 3.92
N PRO A 94 -17.81 -5.42 3.04
CA PRO A 94 -18.25 -6.04 1.81
C PRO A 94 -17.01 -6.68 1.20
N LEU A 95 -17.09 -8.00 0.95
CA LEU A 95 -16.03 -8.72 0.24
C LEU A 95 -15.75 -7.89 -1.00
N GLN A 96 -14.65 -7.14 -0.98
CA GLN A 96 -14.11 -6.57 -2.19
C GLN A 96 -13.62 -7.80 -2.93
N ALA A 97 -14.51 -8.33 -3.78
CA ALA A 97 -14.18 -9.35 -4.74
C ALA A 97 -12.99 -8.80 -5.50
N VAL A 98 -11.84 -9.39 -5.19
CA VAL A 98 -10.64 -9.28 -5.98
C VAL A 98 -10.93 -9.93 -7.34
#